data_AF-A0A959U3I3-F1
#
_entry.id   AF-A0A959U3I3-F1
#
_cell.length_a   1.000
_cell.length_b   1.000
_cell.length_c   1.000
_cell.angle_alpha   90.00
_cell.angle_beta   90.00
_cell.angle_gamma   90.00
#
_symmetry.space_group_name_H-M   'P 1'
#
loop_
_entity.id
_entity.type
_entity.pdbx_description
1 polymer ?
#
loop_
_entity_poly.entity_id
_entity_poly.type
_entity_poly.pdbx_seq_one_letter_code
_entity_poly.pdbx_strand_id
1 'polypeptide(L)'
;KGKIGFVIPAELLQVSYAQQLREFLALFYNKINIISFEKLVFPDIQQEVVLLLCEKNGSDSHLIEHLELKDASDLEKLDVNILKSPSKKIDFKSNKWTYYFLEQEEIDFLEQIAKKRKVPTIGNYVNVEVGITTGANDYFTVPLPVVEAYDLKEYAKPMVGRSVQVNSVIFTEKDWKLNRQTKAKAHLLVFPAKEKINGHKGVNSYIRMGES
;
A
#
# COMPACT_ATOMS: atom_id res chain seq x y z
N LYS A 1 16.49 -3.01 32.39
CA LYS A 1 16.36 -4.22 31.54
C LYS A 1 14.91 -4.66 31.55
N GLY A 2 14.36 -5.17 30.45
CA GLY A 2 12.93 -5.53 30.39
C GLY A 2 12.54 -6.14 29.04
N LYS A 3 11.37 -6.75 28.99
CA LYS A 3 10.79 -7.37 27.79
C LYS A 3 9.34 -6.90 27.63
N ILE A 4 8.92 -6.73 26.39
CA ILE A 4 7.53 -6.45 26.01
C ILE A 4 7.10 -7.39 24.88
N GLY A 5 5.79 -7.65 24.80
CA GLY A 5 5.16 -8.39 23.72
C GLY A 5 3.81 -7.77 23.39
N PHE A 6 3.55 -7.49 22.12
CA PHE A 6 2.29 -6.92 21.66
C PHE A 6 1.81 -7.58 20.37
N VAL A 7 0.50 -7.71 20.22
CA VAL A 7 -0.15 -7.96 18.92
C VAL A 7 -0.58 -6.62 18.36
N ILE A 8 -0.04 -6.24 17.21
CA ILE A 8 -0.26 -4.93 16.60
C ILE A 8 -0.49 -5.03 15.09
N PRO A 9 -1.12 -4.01 14.50
CA PRO A 9 -1.17 -3.77 13.05
C PRO A 9 0.16 -4.05 12.32
N ALA A 10 0.11 -4.87 11.26
CA ALA A 10 1.26 -5.12 10.37
C ALA A 10 1.72 -3.85 9.64
N GLU A 11 0.88 -2.81 9.60
CA GLU A 11 1.23 -1.48 9.14
C GLU A 11 2.49 -0.91 9.81
N LEU A 12 2.81 -1.33 11.05
CA LEU A 12 4.08 -0.99 11.71
C LEU A 12 5.27 -1.22 10.78
N LEU A 13 5.23 -2.20 9.88
CA LEU A 13 6.38 -2.54 9.04
C LEU A 13 6.64 -1.54 7.91
N GLN A 14 5.65 -0.78 7.45
CA GLN A 14 5.78 -0.08 6.15
C GLN A 14 5.22 1.33 6.09
N VAL A 15 4.22 1.66 6.90
CA VAL A 15 3.51 2.95 6.76
C VAL A 15 4.35 4.10 7.29
N SER A 16 4.24 5.27 6.66
CA SER A 16 5.01 6.46 7.01
C SER A 16 4.69 6.97 8.41
N TYR A 17 3.43 6.94 8.83
CA TYR A 17 3.02 7.45 10.15
C TYR A 17 3.62 6.66 11.32
N ALA A 18 4.01 5.39 11.10
CA ALA A 18 4.63 4.55 12.13
C ALA A 18 6.17 4.68 12.16
N GLN A 19 6.76 5.56 11.35
CA GLN A 19 8.22 5.76 11.28
C GLN A 19 8.81 6.14 12.64
N GLN A 20 8.24 7.13 13.33
CA GLN A 20 8.73 7.58 14.64
C GLN A 20 8.71 6.45 15.68
N LEU A 21 7.68 5.60 15.62
CA LEU A 21 7.59 4.43 16.50
C LEU A 21 8.67 3.40 16.18
N ARG A 22 8.91 3.09 14.90
CA ARG A 22 10.01 2.20 14.48
C ARG A 22 11.37 2.72 14.94
N GLU A 23 11.64 4.01 14.76
CA GLU A 23 12.88 4.66 15.21
C GLU A 23 13.06 4.53 16.73
N PHE A 24 12.00 4.82 17.50
CA PHE A 24 12.02 4.64 18.96
C PHE A 24 12.32 3.19 19.35
N LEU A 25 11.59 2.22 18.76
CA LEU A 25 11.78 0.80 19.07
C LEU A 25 13.20 0.34 18.75
N ALA A 26 13.71 0.72 17.57
CA ALA A 26 15.05 0.41 17.10
C ALA A 26 16.16 0.93 18.03
N LEU A 27 16.01 2.15 18.55
CA LEU A 27 17.00 2.78 19.43
C LEU A 27 16.85 2.36 20.89
N PHE A 28 15.63 2.11 21.35
CA PHE A 28 15.37 1.85 22.77
C PHE A 28 15.57 0.38 23.14
N TYR A 29 15.24 -0.54 22.23
CA TYR A 29 15.36 -1.98 22.43
C TYR A 29 16.58 -2.54 21.69
N ASN A 30 17.28 -3.45 22.35
CA ASN A 30 18.48 -4.09 21.81
C ASN A 30 18.16 -5.26 20.88
N LYS A 31 16.96 -5.81 21.06
CA LYS A 31 16.52 -6.98 20.33
C LYS A 31 15.04 -6.88 20.04
N ILE A 32 14.69 -7.05 18.78
CA ILE A 32 13.32 -6.99 18.27
C ILE A 32 13.08 -8.28 17.50
N ASN A 33 12.04 -9.02 17.83
CA ASN A 33 11.55 -10.10 16.98
C ASN A 33 10.15 -9.73 16.51
N ILE A 34 9.89 -9.98 15.24
CA ILE A 34 8.60 -9.76 14.59
C ILE A 34 8.16 -11.10 14.04
N ILE A 35 6.95 -11.51 14.37
CA ILE A 35 6.32 -12.69 13.78
C ILE A 35 5.09 -12.23 13.01
N SER A 36 5.10 -12.43 11.69
CA SER A 36 3.97 -12.18 10.79
C SER A 36 3.30 -13.47 10.36
N PHE A 37 2.13 -13.33 9.71
CA PHE A 37 1.31 -14.45 9.26
C PHE A 37 0.88 -14.24 7.81
N GLU A 38 0.99 -15.27 6.96
CA GLU A 38 0.49 -15.24 5.57
C GLU A 38 -1.04 -15.14 5.51
N LYS A 39 -1.72 -15.65 6.54
CA LYS A 39 -3.19 -15.60 6.67
C LYS A 39 -3.62 -14.71 7.83
N LEU A 40 -4.80 -14.12 7.69
CA LEU A 40 -5.47 -13.41 8.78
C LEU A 40 -5.64 -14.33 10.00
N VAL A 41 -5.15 -13.86 11.14
CA VAL A 41 -5.17 -14.61 12.40
C VAL A 41 -6.54 -14.56 13.06
N PHE A 42 -7.23 -13.42 12.96
CA PHE A 42 -8.54 -13.24 13.57
C PHE A 42 -9.63 -13.24 12.49
N PRO A 43 -10.73 -14.01 12.65
CA PRO A 43 -11.74 -14.20 11.62
C PRO A 43 -12.55 -12.94 11.30
N ASP A 44 -12.73 -12.05 12.28
CA ASP A 44 -13.62 -10.89 12.16
C ASP A 44 -12.89 -9.58 11.81
N ILE A 45 -11.56 -9.63 11.61
CA ILE A 45 -10.77 -8.46 11.20
C ILE A 45 -10.14 -8.71 9.83
N GLN A 46 -10.18 -7.71 8.97
CA GLN A 46 -9.53 -7.75 7.66
C GLN A 46 -8.06 -7.31 7.70
N GLN A 47 -7.58 -6.87 8.87
CA GLN A 47 -6.27 -6.29 9.04
C GLN A 47 -5.26 -7.36 9.45
N GLU A 48 -4.11 -7.37 8.76
CA GLU A 48 -2.98 -8.20 9.14
C GLU A 48 -2.36 -7.71 10.45
N VAL A 49 -1.91 -8.65 11.27
CA VAL A 49 -1.27 -8.36 12.56
C VAL A 49 0.10 -9.00 12.62
N VAL A 50 0.96 -8.43 13.46
CA VAL A 50 2.25 -9.02 13.83
C VAL A 50 2.33 -9.16 15.34
N LEU A 51 3.03 -10.21 15.80
CA LEU A 51 3.50 -10.30 17.17
C LEU A 51 4.87 -9.62 17.26
N LEU A 52 4.91 -8.49 17.95
CA LEU A 52 6.11 -7.71 18.22
C LEU A 52 6.66 -8.06 19.60
N LEU A 53 7.86 -8.61 19.65
CA LEU A 53 8.57 -8.97 20.88
C LEU A 53 9.84 -8.13 21.00
N CYS A 54 9.95 -7.30 22.02
CA CYS A 54 11.14 -6.46 22.22
C CYS A 54 11.82 -6.73 23.56
N GLU A 55 13.15 -6.68 23.56
CA GLU A 55 13.98 -6.89 24.74
C GLU A 55 15.02 -5.77 24.86
N LYS A 56 15.07 -5.18 26.06
CA LYS A 56 16.11 -4.24 26.49
C LYS A 56 17.01 -4.97 27.48
N ASN A 57 18.15 -5.43 27.02
CA ASN A 57 19.12 -6.20 27.81
C ASN A 57 20.33 -5.35 28.26
N GLY A 58 20.46 -4.13 27.75
CA GLY A 58 21.55 -3.20 28.07
C GLY A 58 22.83 -3.41 27.26
N SER A 59 22.79 -4.19 26.17
CA SER A 59 23.89 -4.22 25.19
C SER A 59 23.90 -2.96 24.33
N ASP A 60 25.00 -2.71 23.64
CA ASP A 60 25.06 -1.68 22.58
C ASP A 60 24.68 -2.24 21.20
N SER A 61 24.43 -3.55 21.11
CA SER A 61 23.96 -4.20 19.88
C SER A 61 22.44 -4.05 19.75
N HIS A 62 22.01 -3.73 18.52
CA HIS A 62 20.62 -3.57 18.12
C HIS A 62 20.32 -4.50 16.95
N LEU A 63 19.58 -5.56 17.22
CA LEU A 63 19.29 -6.63 16.27
C LEU A 63 17.78 -6.79 16.12
N ILE A 64 17.39 -7.18 14.92
CA ILE A 64 16.02 -7.47 14.55
C ILE A 64 15.94 -8.83 13.89
N GLU A 65 14.84 -9.53 14.08
CA GLU A 65 14.53 -10.76 13.37
C GLU A 65 13.07 -10.70 12.93
N HIS A 66 12.78 -11.19 11.75
CA HIS A 66 11.42 -11.30 11.23
C HIS A 66 11.22 -12.72 10.73
N LEU A 67 10.24 -13.39 11.34
CA LEU A 67 9.77 -14.71 10.93
C LEU A 67 8.36 -14.60 10.38
N GLU A 68 8.13 -15.20 9.22
CA GLU A 68 6.80 -15.34 8.64
C GLU A 68 6.28 -16.76 8.84
N LEU A 69 5.08 -16.87 9.40
CA LEU A 69 4.37 -18.13 9.59
C LEU A 69 3.19 -18.19 8.65
N LYS A 70 2.68 -19.39 8.35
CA LYS A 70 1.49 -19.52 7.51
C LYS A 70 0.24 -19.01 8.20
N ASP A 71 0.04 -19.42 9.46
CA ASP A 71 -1.12 -19.05 10.27
C ASP A 71 -0.84 -19.27 11.78
N ALA A 72 -1.84 -18.99 12.61
CA ALA A 72 -1.74 -19.11 14.05
C ALA A 72 -1.42 -20.52 14.54
N SER A 73 -1.77 -21.58 13.78
CA SER A 73 -1.47 -22.95 14.20
C SER A 73 0.02 -23.29 14.10
N ASP A 74 0.75 -22.61 13.24
CA ASP A 74 2.20 -22.76 13.13
C ASP A 74 2.94 -22.01 14.23
N LEU A 75 2.30 -21.01 14.87
CA LEU A 75 2.86 -20.34 16.04
C LEU A 75 3.05 -21.29 17.22
N GLU A 76 2.12 -22.24 17.41
CA GLU A 76 2.22 -23.26 18.47
C GLU A 76 3.40 -24.22 18.26
N LYS A 77 3.83 -24.39 17.01
CA LYS A 77 4.92 -25.28 16.61
C LYS A 77 6.27 -24.55 16.50
N LEU A 78 6.27 -23.23 16.65
CA LEU A 78 7.47 -22.41 16.48
C LEU A 78 8.51 -22.74 17.55
N ASP A 79 9.71 -23.10 17.12
CA ASP A 79 10.85 -23.19 18.02
C ASP A 79 11.30 -21.78 18.46
N VAL A 80 10.87 -21.39 19.65
CA VAL A 80 11.20 -20.09 20.26
C VAL A 80 12.70 -19.87 20.48
N ASN A 81 13.54 -20.91 20.37
CA ASN A 81 14.99 -20.74 20.43
C ASN A 81 15.53 -19.93 19.25
N ILE A 82 14.88 -19.99 18.09
CA ILE A 82 15.24 -19.18 16.91
C ILE A 82 15.18 -17.68 17.27
N LEU A 83 14.18 -17.29 18.07
CA LEU A 83 13.99 -15.92 18.54
C LEU A 83 15.05 -15.47 19.57
N LYS A 84 15.92 -16.38 20.06
CA LYS A 84 16.95 -16.04 21.07
C LYS A 84 18.16 -15.33 20.44
N SER A 85 18.42 -15.57 19.17
CA SER A 85 19.63 -15.10 18.48
C SER A 85 19.26 -14.42 17.16
N PRO A 86 18.65 -13.21 17.20
CA PRO A 86 18.37 -12.45 16.00
C PRO A 86 19.67 -12.19 15.25
N SER A 87 19.66 -12.38 13.95
CA SER A 87 20.87 -12.28 13.13
C SER A 87 20.98 -10.96 12.37
N LYS A 88 19.84 -10.30 12.10
CA LYS A 88 19.76 -9.15 11.21
C LYS A 88 20.06 -7.85 11.97
N LYS A 89 20.89 -7.00 11.38
CA LYS A 89 21.25 -5.69 11.95
C LYS A 89 20.13 -4.71 11.67
N ILE A 90 19.81 -3.88 12.67
CA ILE A 90 18.90 -2.77 12.44
C ILE A 90 19.59 -1.74 11.53
N ASP A 91 18.94 -1.41 10.42
CA ASP A 91 19.34 -0.34 9.53
C ASP A 91 18.61 0.94 9.96
N PHE A 92 19.35 1.84 10.58
CA PHE A 92 18.85 3.13 11.04
C PHE A 92 18.69 4.16 9.91
N LYS A 93 19.08 3.83 8.68
CA LYS A 93 18.93 4.73 7.52
C LYS A 93 17.63 4.51 6.76
N SER A 94 17.00 3.35 6.96
CA SER A 94 15.91 2.89 6.13
C SER A 94 14.63 2.81 6.95
N ASN A 95 13.58 3.47 6.44
CA ASN A 95 12.40 3.81 7.24
C ASN A 95 11.29 2.76 7.26
N LYS A 96 11.45 1.63 6.59
CA LYS A 96 10.54 0.49 6.55
C LYS A 96 11.23 -0.70 7.21
N TRP A 97 10.49 -1.68 7.66
CA TRP A 97 11.03 -2.93 8.21
C TRP A 97 10.68 -4.13 7.32
N THR A 98 10.01 -3.90 6.19
CA THR A 98 9.65 -4.93 5.21
C THR A 98 10.87 -5.57 4.53
N TYR A 99 12.08 -5.04 4.63
CA TYR A 99 13.26 -5.74 4.10
C TYR A 99 13.73 -6.85 5.02
N TYR A 100 13.26 -6.91 6.27
CA TYR A 100 13.61 -7.98 7.21
C TYR A 100 12.94 -9.32 6.91
N PHE A 101 12.00 -9.34 5.96
CA PHE A 101 11.59 -10.59 5.28
C PHE A 101 12.77 -11.30 4.60
N LEU A 102 13.84 -10.57 4.27
CA LEU A 102 15.06 -11.11 3.69
C LEU A 102 16.08 -11.48 4.78
N GLU A 103 16.97 -12.41 4.43
CA GLU A 103 18.14 -12.74 5.24
C GLU A 103 19.22 -11.66 5.18
N GLN A 104 20.08 -11.58 6.20
CA GLN A 104 21.11 -10.53 6.28
C GLN A 104 22.02 -10.52 5.04
N GLU A 105 22.37 -11.69 4.50
CA GLU A 105 23.20 -11.82 3.30
C GLU A 105 22.50 -11.26 2.05
N GLU A 106 21.18 -11.39 1.95
CA GLU A 106 20.36 -10.87 0.85
C GLU A 106 20.21 -9.35 0.95
N ILE A 107 20.00 -8.83 2.17
CA ILE A 107 19.99 -7.39 2.44
C ILE A 107 21.34 -6.77 2.04
N ASP A 108 22.44 -7.35 2.54
CA ASP A 108 23.81 -6.89 2.24
C ASP A 108 24.08 -6.91 0.73
N PHE A 109 23.64 -7.96 0.04
CA PHE A 109 23.78 -8.08 -1.41
C PHE A 109 23.03 -6.96 -2.16
N LEU A 110 21.76 -6.71 -1.82
CA LEU A 110 20.95 -5.67 -2.45
C LEU A 110 21.55 -4.28 -2.21
N GLU A 111 21.97 -3.97 -0.98
CA GLU A 111 22.60 -2.69 -0.64
C GLU A 111 23.93 -2.49 -1.37
N GLN A 112 24.76 -3.53 -1.42
CA GLN A 112 26.04 -3.49 -2.13
C GLN A 112 25.84 -3.26 -3.62
N ILE A 113 24.88 -3.94 -4.26
CA ILE A 113 24.56 -3.72 -5.67
C ILE A 113 24.06 -2.30 -5.89
N ALA A 114 23.11 -1.84 -5.08
CA ALA A 114 22.55 -0.50 -5.19
C ALA A 114 23.64 0.58 -5.12
N LYS A 115 24.57 0.45 -4.16
CA LYS A 115 25.69 1.36 -3.98
C LYS A 115 26.72 1.26 -5.10
N LYS A 116 27.17 0.05 -5.46
CA LYS A 116 28.23 -0.18 -6.46
C LYS A 116 27.79 0.24 -7.86
N ARG A 117 26.55 -0.05 -8.22
CA ARG A 117 25.97 0.32 -9.53
C ARG A 117 25.42 1.75 -9.54
N LYS A 118 25.41 2.45 -8.40
CA LYS A 118 24.77 3.76 -8.22
C LYS A 118 23.34 3.76 -8.76
N VAL A 119 22.56 2.75 -8.36
CA VAL A 119 21.19 2.56 -8.86
C VAL A 119 20.38 3.82 -8.54
N PRO A 120 19.88 4.54 -9.55
CA PRO A 120 19.09 5.75 -9.33
C PRO A 120 17.73 5.40 -8.73
N THR A 121 17.19 6.34 -7.95
CA THR A 121 15.83 6.20 -7.42
C THR A 121 14.82 6.38 -8.55
N ILE A 122 13.62 5.80 -8.38
CA ILE A 122 12.53 5.96 -9.35
C ILE A 122 12.17 7.44 -9.58
N GLY A 123 12.34 8.29 -8.56
CA GLY A 123 12.13 9.73 -8.63
C GLY A 123 13.04 10.46 -9.62
N ASN A 124 14.15 9.84 -10.06
CA ASN A 124 15.01 10.39 -11.11
C ASN A 124 14.41 10.23 -12.52
N TYR A 125 13.43 9.34 -12.68
CA TYR A 125 12.83 8.99 -13.96
C TYR A 125 11.37 9.42 -14.08
N VAL A 126 10.62 9.37 -12.97
CA VAL A 126 9.19 9.65 -12.94
C VAL A 126 8.81 10.35 -11.65
N ASN A 127 7.76 11.18 -11.72
CA ASN A 127 7.08 11.70 -10.54
C ASN A 127 6.03 10.69 -10.08
N VAL A 128 5.94 10.47 -8.77
CA VAL A 128 4.94 9.59 -8.17
C VAL A 128 3.87 10.47 -7.52
N GLU A 129 2.64 10.33 -7.99
CA GLU A 129 1.48 11.04 -7.45
C GLU A 129 0.38 10.05 -7.12
N VAL A 130 -0.41 10.39 -6.09
CA VAL A 130 -1.63 9.64 -5.77
C VAL A 130 -2.66 9.93 -6.86
N GLY A 131 -3.36 8.90 -7.33
CA GLY A 131 -4.44 9.05 -8.29
C GLY A 131 -5.60 9.92 -7.77
N ILE A 132 -6.46 10.35 -8.68
CA ILE A 132 -7.61 11.19 -8.35
C ILE A 132 -8.54 10.45 -7.38
N THR A 133 -8.81 11.08 -6.22
CA THR A 133 -9.79 10.60 -5.24
C THR A 133 -11.03 11.48 -5.31
N THR A 134 -12.14 10.91 -5.75
CA THR A 134 -13.37 11.68 -6.02
C THR A 134 -14.32 11.77 -4.82
N GLY A 135 -14.08 10.99 -3.76
CA GLY A 135 -15.00 10.85 -2.61
C GLY A 135 -16.29 10.06 -2.91
N ALA A 136 -16.70 9.98 -4.17
CA ALA A 136 -17.86 9.21 -4.65
C ALA A 136 -17.53 8.55 -6.00
N ASN A 137 -16.65 7.56 -5.98
CA ASN A 137 -16.12 6.93 -7.20
C ASN A 137 -17.25 6.40 -8.11
N ASP A 138 -18.31 5.86 -7.54
CA ASP A 138 -19.40 5.32 -8.33
C ASP A 138 -20.22 6.37 -9.08
N TYR A 139 -20.21 7.61 -8.57
CA TYR A 139 -20.86 8.74 -9.20
C TYR A 139 -19.96 9.46 -10.21
N PHE A 140 -18.68 9.66 -9.89
CA PHE A 140 -17.77 10.42 -10.76
C PHE A 140 -17.05 9.57 -11.81
N THR A 141 -17.03 8.24 -11.65
CA THR A 141 -16.38 7.34 -12.60
C THR A 141 -17.43 6.44 -13.24
N VAL A 142 -17.64 6.57 -14.55
CA VAL A 142 -18.81 5.99 -15.22
C VAL A 142 -18.46 5.22 -16.49
N PRO A 143 -19.21 4.16 -16.82
CA PRO A 143 -19.07 3.47 -18.09
C PRO A 143 -19.72 4.27 -19.22
N LEU A 144 -19.38 3.94 -20.47
CA LEU A 144 -19.90 4.64 -21.66
C LEU A 144 -21.45 4.73 -21.69
N PRO A 145 -22.23 3.69 -21.32
CA PRO A 145 -23.68 3.78 -21.34
C PRO A 145 -24.27 4.89 -20.47
N VAL A 146 -23.64 5.23 -19.35
CA VAL A 146 -24.09 6.34 -18.48
C VAL A 146 -23.81 7.69 -19.14
N VAL A 147 -22.64 7.82 -19.78
CA VAL A 147 -22.28 9.03 -20.54
C VAL A 147 -23.30 9.27 -21.65
N GLU A 148 -23.72 8.22 -22.35
CA GLU A 148 -24.69 8.30 -23.44
C GLU A 148 -26.11 8.55 -22.94
N ALA A 149 -26.54 7.87 -21.86
CA ALA A 149 -27.90 8.01 -21.32
C ALA A 149 -28.21 9.42 -20.80
N TYR A 150 -27.21 10.11 -20.24
CA TYR A 150 -27.37 11.45 -19.65
C TYR A 150 -26.74 12.56 -20.49
N ASP A 151 -26.26 12.25 -21.70
CA ASP A 151 -25.59 13.19 -22.62
C ASP A 151 -24.42 13.94 -21.95
N LEU A 152 -23.53 13.20 -21.29
CA LEU A 152 -22.43 13.74 -20.48
C LEU A 152 -21.12 13.90 -21.27
N LYS A 153 -21.14 13.79 -22.60
CA LYS A 153 -19.93 13.71 -23.43
C LYS A 153 -18.96 14.87 -23.19
N GLU A 154 -19.49 16.08 -23.02
CA GLU A 154 -18.68 17.29 -22.78
C GLU A 154 -18.05 17.34 -21.38
N TYR A 155 -18.57 16.56 -20.43
CA TYR A 155 -18.12 16.51 -19.04
C TYR A 155 -17.29 15.25 -18.74
N ALA A 156 -17.22 14.31 -19.69
CA ALA A 156 -16.60 13.00 -19.53
C ALA A 156 -15.16 13.00 -20.06
N LYS A 157 -14.17 13.01 -19.16
CA LYS A 157 -12.75 12.88 -19.51
C LYS A 157 -12.32 11.41 -19.57
N PRO A 158 -11.43 11.02 -20.50
CA PRO A 158 -10.80 9.70 -20.48
C PRO A 158 -10.14 9.41 -19.13
N MET A 159 -10.35 8.22 -18.59
CA MET A 159 -9.67 7.77 -17.38
C MET A 159 -9.36 6.27 -17.41
N VAL A 160 -8.39 5.89 -16.59
CA VAL A 160 -8.11 4.50 -16.22
C VAL A 160 -8.38 4.39 -14.72
N GLY A 161 -9.45 3.70 -14.35
CA GLY A 161 -9.91 3.66 -12.96
C GLY A 161 -9.33 2.50 -12.14
N ARG A 162 -8.98 1.39 -12.79
CA ARG A 162 -8.46 0.19 -12.11
C ARG A 162 -7.33 -0.42 -12.93
N SER A 163 -6.37 -1.04 -12.26
CA SER A 163 -5.23 -1.72 -12.89
C SER A 163 -5.65 -2.78 -13.91
N VAL A 164 -6.77 -3.47 -13.69
CA VAL A 164 -7.34 -4.46 -14.63
C VAL A 164 -7.72 -3.87 -16.01
N GLN A 165 -7.81 -2.55 -16.13
CA GLN A 165 -8.04 -1.86 -17.39
C GLN A 165 -6.74 -1.63 -18.19
N VAL A 166 -5.56 -1.82 -17.57
CA VAL A 166 -4.24 -1.69 -18.20
C VAL A 166 -3.73 -3.09 -18.54
N ASN A 167 -3.92 -3.50 -19.78
CA ASN A 167 -3.62 -4.85 -20.28
C ASN A 167 -2.24 -4.96 -20.96
N SER A 168 -1.45 -3.89 -21.01
CA SER A 168 -0.19 -3.84 -21.73
C SER A 168 0.82 -2.92 -21.04
N VAL A 169 2.10 -3.08 -21.40
CA VAL A 169 3.19 -2.19 -20.93
C VAL A 169 3.07 -0.79 -21.53
N ILE A 170 2.52 -0.70 -22.75
CA ILE A 170 2.29 0.56 -23.46
C ILE A 170 0.78 0.74 -23.61
N PHE A 171 0.19 1.51 -22.70
CA PHE A 171 -1.23 1.84 -22.73
C PHE A 171 -1.49 3.07 -23.61
N THR A 172 -2.38 2.93 -24.58
CA THR A 172 -2.70 3.96 -25.56
C THR A 172 -4.19 4.29 -25.59
N GLU A 173 -4.56 5.31 -26.37
CA GLU A 173 -5.97 5.65 -26.60
C GLU A 173 -6.75 4.48 -27.25
N LYS A 174 -6.08 3.59 -28.00
CA LYS A 174 -6.73 2.41 -28.58
C LYS A 174 -7.17 1.43 -27.49
N ASP A 175 -6.32 1.20 -26.49
CA ASP A 175 -6.62 0.34 -25.35
C ASP A 175 -7.75 0.94 -24.50
N TRP A 176 -7.71 2.25 -24.28
CA TRP A 176 -8.83 2.96 -23.64
C TRP A 176 -10.14 2.83 -24.41
N LYS A 177 -10.11 2.94 -25.75
CA LYS A 177 -11.31 2.74 -26.60
C LYS A 177 -11.88 1.32 -26.48
N LEU A 178 -11.02 0.30 -26.36
CA LEU A 178 -11.47 -1.07 -26.09
C LEU A 178 -12.11 -1.18 -24.70
N ASN A 179 -11.52 -0.57 -23.68
CA ASN A 179 -12.10 -0.55 -22.34
C ASN A 179 -13.52 0.06 -22.32
N ARG A 180 -13.76 1.12 -23.10
CA ARG A 180 -15.10 1.76 -23.20
C ARG A 180 -16.19 0.86 -23.73
N GLN A 181 -15.84 -0.17 -24.50
CA GLN A 181 -16.78 -1.15 -25.05
C GLN A 181 -17.17 -2.21 -24.01
N THR A 182 -16.54 -2.21 -22.84
CA THR A 182 -16.84 -3.10 -21.72
C THR A 182 -17.64 -2.38 -20.64
N LYS A 183 -17.91 -3.06 -19.51
CA LYS A 183 -18.50 -2.44 -18.31
C LYS A 183 -17.50 -1.58 -17.50
N ALA A 184 -16.31 -1.31 -18.03
CA ALA A 184 -15.31 -0.51 -17.35
C ALA A 184 -15.77 0.95 -17.17
N LYS A 185 -15.58 1.46 -15.95
CA LYS A 185 -15.71 2.89 -15.62
C LYS A 185 -14.51 3.65 -16.19
N ALA A 186 -14.61 3.96 -17.48
CA ALA A 186 -13.52 4.52 -18.29
C ALA A 186 -13.64 6.03 -18.50
N HIS A 187 -14.61 6.70 -17.87
CA HIS A 187 -14.80 8.14 -17.95
C HIS A 187 -14.88 8.78 -16.57
N LEU A 188 -14.11 9.86 -16.36
CA LEU A 188 -14.18 10.71 -15.18
C LEU A 188 -15.07 11.90 -15.50
N LEU A 189 -16.16 12.07 -14.74
CA LEU A 189 -17.04 13.22 -14.86
C LEU A 189 -16.42 14.43 -14.15
N VAL A 190 -16.24 15.51 -14.90
CA VAL A 190 -15.72 16.79 -14.40
C VAL A 190 -16.70 17.88 -14.80
N PHE A 191 -17.51 18.31 -13.84
CA PHE A 191 -18.49 19.36 -14.04
C PHE A 191 -17.88 20.74 -13.75
N PRO A 192 -18.22 21.77 -14.54
CA PRO A 192 -17.92 23.16 -14.17
C PRO A 192 -18.85 23.61 -13.04
N ALA A 193 -18.66 24.86 -12.58
CA ALA A 193 -19.60 25.48 -11.65
C ALA A 193 -21.05 25.44 -12.20
N LYS A 194 -22.03 25.27 -11.30
CA LYS A 194 -23.44 24.95 -11.61
C LYS A 194 -24.07 25.96 -12.57
N GLU A 195 -23.67 27.23 -12.49
CA GLU A 195 -24.16 28.34 -13.30
C GLU A 195 -23.78 28.21 -14.78
N LYS A 196 -22.74 27.42 -15.09
CA LYS A 196 -22.27 27.13 -16.45
C LYS A 196 -22.94 25.88 -17.05
N ILE A 197 -23.77 25.18 -16.29
CA ILE A 197 -24.49 23.98 -16.72
C ILE A 197 -25.92 24.38 -17.15
N ASN A 198 -26.02 25.24 -18.16
CA ASN A 198 -27.31 25.73 -18.65
C ASN A 198 -27.82 24.89 -19.83
N GLY A 199 -29.06 24.42 -19.74
CA GLY A 199 -29.81 23.86 -20.89
C GLY A 199 -29.76 22.34 -21.09
N HIS A 200 -28.85 21.60 -20.43
CA HIS A 200 -28.75 20.15 -20.63
C HIS A 200 -29.64 19.37 -19.64
N LYS A 201 -30.80 18.87 -20.11
CA LYS A 201 -31.75 18.10 -19.28
C LYS A 201 -31.12 16.83 -18.68
N GLY A 202 -30.33 16.10 -19.48
CA GLY A 202 -29.66 14.87 -19.04
C GLY A 202 -28.65 15.13 -17.92
N VAL A 203 -27.76 16.10 -18.12
CA VAL A 203 -26.76 16.52 -17.12
C VAL A 203 -27.42 16.95 -15.81
N ASN A 204 -28.45 17.80 -15.89
CA ASN A 204 -29.18 18.24 -14.70
C ASN A 204 -29.88 17.09 -13.96
N SER A 205 -30.39 16.10 -14.70
CA SER A 205 -30.97 14.89 -14.10
C SER A 205 -29.91 14.06 -13.38
N TYR A 206 -28.74 13.89 -13.98
CA TYR A 206 -27.63 13.15 -13.38
C TYR A 206 -27.13 13.82 -12.10
N ILE A 207 -26.99 15.15 -12.12
CA ILE A 207 -26.57 15.94 -10.95
C ILE A 207 -27.57 15.78 -9.80
N ARG A 208 -28.87 15.92 -10.06
CA ARG A 208 -29.91 15.75 -9.03
C ARG A 208 -29.90 14.35 -8.42
N MET A 209 -29.63 13.32 -9.22
CA MET A 209 -29.50 11.94 -8.74
C MET A 209 -28.33 11.79 -7.75
N GLY A 210 -27.21 12.49 -7.97
CA GLY A 210 -26.07 12.47 -7.06
C GLY A 210 -26.20 13.36 -5.82
N GLU A 211 -27.11 14.34 -5.85
CA GLU A 211 -27.45 15.22 -4.72
C GLU A 211 -28.48 14.59 -3.75
N SER A 212 -29.07 13.44 -4.11
CA SER A 212 -30.08 12.71 -3.33
C SER A 212 -29.46 11.65 -2.42
#